data_AF-A0A954ALD8-F1
#
_entry.id   AF-A0A954ALD8-F1
#
_cell.length_a   1.000
_cell.length_b   1.000
_cell.length_c   1.000
_cell.angle_alpha   90.00
_cell.angle_beta   90.00
_cell.angle_gamma   90.00
#
_symmetry.space_group_name_H-M   'P 1'
#
loop_
_entity.id
_entity.type
_entity.pdbx_description
1 polymer ?
#
loop_
_entity_poly.entity_id
_entity_poly.type
_entity_poly.pdbx_seq_one_letter_code
_entity_poly.pdbx_strand_id
1 'polypeptide(L)'
;MVRIWESQLRAGIEPFPPALYDRKSLSRKIERLESDVEKIERRISVVDARIARLAAQKPHMTNPERRDARSNLAQIRRDTERLERERERARNTLTDAKRELRRWRTLAH
;
A
#
# COMPACT_ATOMS: atom_id res chain seq x y z
N MET A 1 21.44 -7.53 15.95
CA MET A 1 20.90 -8.13 14.71
C MET A 1 19.94 -9.30 14.98
N VAL A 2 20.26 -10.23 15.90
CA VAL A 2 19.43 -11.43 16.21
C VAL A 2 17.99 -11.12 16.68
N ARG A 3 17.78 -10.11 17.54
CA ARG A 3 16.44 -9.82 18.13
C ARG A 3 15.38 -9.29 17.14
N ILE A 4 15.81 -8.60 16.06
CA ILE A 4 14.89 -8.06 15.04
C ILE A 4 14.41 -9.20 14.13
N TRP A 5 15.32 -10.12 13.81
CA TRP A 5 15.05 -11.31 13.00
C TRP A 5 14.04 -12.24 13.68
N GLU A 6 14.19 -12.48 14.98
CA GLU A 6 13.25 -13.30 15.77
C GLU A 6 11.86 -12.65 15.93
N SER A 7 11.81 -11.31 16.05
CA SER A 7 10.53 -10.59 16.16
C SER A 7 9.73 -10.61 14.86
N GLN A 8 10.41 -10.59 13.71
CA GLN A 8 9.77 -10.69 12.38
C GLN A 8 9.22 -12.09 12.14
N LEU A 9 9.97 -13.14 12.48
CA LEU A 9 9.51 -14.53 12.39
C LEU A 9 8.26 -14.80 13.24
N ARG A 10 8.21 -14.30 14.48
CA ARG A 10 7.04 -14.43 15.35
C ARG A 10 5.80 -13.71 14.82
N ALA A 11 5.98 -12.67 14.00
CA ALA A 11 4.91 -11.90 13.38
C ALA A 11 4.39 -12.52 12.07
N GLY A 12 4.93 -13.68 11.63
CA GLY A 12 4.62 -14.26 10.32
C GLY A 12 5.13 -13.42 9.15
N ILE A 13 6.06 -12.50 9.42
CA ILE A 13 6.73 -11.66 8.42
C ILE A 13 8.02 -12.40 8.05
N GLU A 14 8.18 -12.74 6.78
CA GLU A 14 9.44 -13.30 6.28
C GLU A 14 10.58 -12.35 6.67
N PRO A 15 11.50 -12.75 7.57
CA PRO A 15 12.49 -11.84 8.10
C PRO A 15 13.48 -11.49 7.00
N PHE A 16 13.84 -10.21 6.89
CA PHE A 16 14.80 -9.76 5.88
C PHE A 16 16.19 -10.33 6.21
N PRO A 17 16.78 -11.22 5.39
CA PRO A 17 18.15 -11.65 5.60
C PRO A 17 19.10 -10.50 5.23
N PRO A 18 19.96 -10.02 6.14
CA PRO A 18 20.87 -8.88 5.90
C PRO A 18 21.89 -9.10 4.78
N ALA A 19 22.08 -10.35 4.33
CA ALA A 19 23.20 -10.77 3.50
C ALA A 19 22.92 -10.85 1.99
N LEU A 20 21.70 -10.61 1.51
CA LEU A 20 21.32 -10.98 0.13
C LEU A 20 21.07 -9.84 -0.87
N TYR A 21 21.19 -8.57 -0.47
CA TYR A 21 21.01 -7.46 -1.41
C TYR A 21 22.14 -6.43 -1.35
N ASP A 22 22.85 -6.27 -2.46
CA ASP A 22 23.76 -5.15 -2.67
C ASP A 22 23.00 -3.81 -2.70
N ARG A 23 23.71 -2.70 -2.48
CA ARG A 23 23.17 -1.33 -2.49
C ARG A 23 22.31 -1.03 -3.73
N LYS A 24 22.71 -1.55 -4.89
CA LYS A 24 22.01 -1.36 -6.17
C LYS A 24 20.65 -2.06 -6.17
N SER A 25 20.55 -3.24 -5.56
CA SER A 25 19.29 -3.97 -5.49
C SER A 25 18.33 -3.37 -4.47
N LEU A 26 18.82 -2.85 -3.34
CA LEU A 26 18.00 -2.05 -2.43
C LEU A 26 17.45 -0.80 -3.11
N SER A 27 18.26 -0.09 -3.90
CA SER A 27 17.84 1.11 -4.62
C SER A 27 16.75 0.80 -5.66
N ARG A 28 16.94 -0.25 -6.48
CA ARG A 28 15.91 -0.72 -7.43
C ARG A 28 14.61 -1.14 -6.75
N LYS A 29 14.70 -1.73 -5.56
CA LYS A 29 13.50 -2.12 -4.77
C LYS A 29 12.75 -0.89 -4.26
N ILE A 30 13.46 0.14 -3.80
CA ILE A 30 12.87 1.42 -3.39
C ILE A 30 12.11 2.05 -4.57
N GLU A 31 12.73 2.13 -5.75
CA GLU A 31 12.09 2.69 -6.97
C GLU A 31 10.79 1.94 -7.33
N ARG A 32 10.81 0.61 -7.28
CA ARG A 32 9.61 -0.20 -7.53
C ARG A 32 8.50 0.10 -6.52
N LEU A 33 8.85 0.14 -5.23
CA LEU A 33 7.88 0.40 -4.16
C LEU A 33 7.31 1.83 -4.26
N GLU A 34 8.11 2.82 -4.65
CA GLU A 34 7.62 4.18 -4.89
C GLU A 34 6.62 4.22 -6.06
N SER A 35 6.92 3.54 -7.16
CA SER A 35 5.98 3.37 -8.28
C SER A 35 4.69 2.66 -7.84
N ASP A 36 4.78 1.60 -7.02
CA ASP A 36 3.61 0.86 -6.57
C ASP A 36 2.71 1.70 -5.65
N VAL A 37 3.31 2.49 -4.74
CA VAL A 37 2.58 3.45 -3.91
C VAL A 37 1.85 4.47 -4.79
N GLU A 38 2.51 5.03 -5.80
CA GLU A 38 1.89 6.00 -6.71
C GLU A 38 0.71 5.40 -7.48
N LYS A 39 0.84 4.17 -8.00
CA LYS A 39 -0.25 3.46 -8.68
C LYS A 39 -1.44 3.23 -7.75
N ILE A 40 -1.20 2.85 -6.50
CA ILE A 40 -2.27 2.64 -5.52
C ILE A 40 -2.97 3.98 -5.22
N GLU A 41 -2.23 5.07 -5.04
CA GLU A 41 -2.80 6.40 -4.79
C GLU A 41 -3.68 6.88 -5.97
N ARG A 42 -3.25 6.65 -7.22
CA ARG A 42 -4.08 6.92 -8.40
C ARG A 42 -5.38 6.10 -8.40
N ARG A 43 -5.31 4.81 -8.03
CA ARG A 43 -6.51 3.95 -7.94
C ARG A 43 -7.48 4.43 -6.86
N ILE A 44 -6.97 4.85 -5.70
CA ILE A 44 -7.79 5.45 -4.62
C ILE A 44 -8.49 6.70 -5.15
N SER A 45 -7.78 7.60 -5.83
CA SER A 45 -8.36 8.82 -6.41
C SER A 45 -9.49 8.54 -7.42
N VAL A 46 -9.32 7.54 -8.29
CA VAL A 46 -10.38 7.12 -9.23
C VAL A 46 -11.61 6.61 -8.49
N VAL A 47 -11.40 5.86 -7.41
CA VAL A 47 -12.49 5.36 -6.56
C VAL A 47 -13.23 6.51 -5.87
N ASP A 48 -12.52 7.48 -5.29
CA ASP A 48 -13.12 8.65 -4.65
C ASP A 48 -13.97 9.47 -5.63
N ALA A 49 -13.49 9.66 -6.86
CA ALA A 49 -14.25 10.33 -7.92
C ALA A 49 -15.53 9.58 -8.27
N ARG A 50 -15.50 8.24 -8.30
CA ARG A 50 -16.68 7.41 -8.55
C ARG A 50 -17.69 7.51 -7.40
N ILE A 51 -17.24 7.55 -6.15
CA ILE A 51 -18.09 7.78 -4.98
C ILE A 51 -18.78 9.15 -5.07
N ALA A 52 -18.01 10.20 -5.38
CA ALA A 52 -18.56 11.55 -5.53
C ALA A 52 -19.63 11.63 -6.61
N ARG A 53 -19.41 10.98 -7.77
CA ARG A 53 -20.39 10.91 -8.85
C ARG A 53 -21.66 10.18 -8.45
N LEU A 54 -21.55 9.05 -7.75
CA LEU A 54 -22.71 8.31 -7.24
C LEU A 54 -23.50 9.13 -6.21
N ALA A 55 -22.80 9.88 -5.34
CA ALA A 55 -23.44 10.77 -4.38
C ALA A 55 -24.21 11.91 -5.07
N ALA A 56 -23.65 12.48 -6.14
CA ALA A 56 -24.31 13.53 -6.92
C ALA A 56 -25.56 13.04 -7.68
N GLN A 57 -25.59 11.78 -8.12
CA GLN A 57 -26.74 11.20 -8.82
C GLN A 57 -27.87 10.74 -7.89
N LYS A 58 -27.56 10.50 -6.61
CA LYS A 58 -28.49 10.01 -5.58
C LYS A 58 -29.86 10.74 -5.53
N PRO A 59 -29.96 12.08 -5.70
CA PRO A 59 -31.25 12.79 -5.66
C PRO A 59 -32.20 12.42 -6.80
N HIS A 60 -31.68 11.93 -7.92
CA HIS A 60 -32.43 11.67 -9.15
C HIS A 60 -32.73 10.18 -9.39
N MET A 61 -32.29 9.30 -8.47
CA MET A 61 -32.42 7.85 -8.62
C MET A 61 -33.80 7.34 -8.18
N THR A 62 -34.36 6.44 -8.96
CA THR A 62 -35.48 5.57 -8.60
C THR A 62 -35.09 4.59 -7.48
N ASN A 63 -36.07 3.95 -6.82
CA ASN A 63 -35.78 2.99 -5.75
C ASN A 63 -34.94 1.78 -6.19
N PRO A 64 -35.14 1.18 -7.38
CA PRO A 64 -34.24 0.16 -7.92
C PRO A 64 -32.80 0.67 -8.10
N GLU A 65 -32.63 1.84 -8.71
CA GLU A 65 -31.30 2.44 -8.93
C GLU A 65 -30.58 2.76 -7.62
N ARG A 66 -31.32 3.20 -6.58
CA ARG A 66 -30.75 3.42 -5.23
C ARG A 66 -30.26 2.13 -4.59
N ARG A 67 -30.94 1.00 -4.81
CA ARG A 67 -30.53 -0.30 -4.29
C ARG A 67 -29.23 -0.76 -4.96
N ASP A 68 -29.13 -0.62 -6.27
CA ASP A 68 -27.94 -0.97 -7.03
C ASP A 68 -26.76 -0.05 -6.69
N ALA A 69 -27.02 1.26 -6.58
CA ALA A 69 -26.03 2.24 -6.14
C ALA A 69 -25.49 1.92 -4.73
N ARG A 70 -26.35 1.49 -3.80
CA ARG A 70 -25.95 1.09 -2.44
C ARG A 70 -25.08 -0.17 -2.45
N SER A 71 -25.41 -1.16 -3.28
CA SER A 71 -24.58 -2.37 -3.46
C SER A 71 -23.21 -2.02 -4.03
N ASN A 72 -23.19 -1.20 -5.09
CA ASN A 72 -21.97 -0.70 -5.71
C ASN A 72 -21.11 0.11 -4.73
N LEU A 73 -21.72 0.95 -3.89
CA LEU A 73 -21.00 1.73 -2.87
C LEU A 73 -20.37 0.83 -1.80
N ALA A 74 -21.06 -0.25 -1.41
CA ALA A 74 -20.54 -1.22 -0.45
C ALA A 74 -19.38 -2.06 -1.03
N GLN A 75 -19.41 -2.34 -2.33
CA GLN A 75 -18.28 -2.97 -3.01
C GLN A 75 -17.09 -2.01 -3.11
N ILE A 76 -17.35 -0.77 -3.54
CA ILE A 76 -16.34 0.28 -3.66
C ILE A 76 -15.64 0.52 -2.31
N ARG A 77 -16.38 0.62 -1.20
CA ARG A 77 -15.79 0.77 0.14
C ARG A 77 -14.83 -0.36 0.50
N ARG A 78 -15.20 -1.62 0.21
CA ARG A 78 -14.35 -2.78 0.46
C ARG A 78 -13.07 -2.73 -0.37
N ASP A 79 -13.18 -2.29 -1.63
CA ASP A 79 -12.03 -2.12 -2.51
C ASP A 79 -11.11 -0.98 -2.03
N THR A 80 -11.68 0.12 -1.53
CA THR A 80 -10.91 1.22 -0.91
C THR A 80 -10.15 0.74 0.32
N GLU A 81 -10.81 0.07 1.28
CA GLU A 81 -10.16 -0.45 2.48
C GLU A 81 -9.01 -1.41 2.14
N ARG A 82 -9.20 -2.25 1.12
CA ARG A 82 -8.14 -3.14 0.63
C ARG A 82 -6.96 -2.34 0.06
N LEU A 83 -7.22 -1.34 -0.76
CA LEU A 83 -6.19 -0.48 -1.35
C LEU A 83 -5.42 0.30 -0.29
N GLU A 84 -6.09 0.79 0.75
CA GLU A 84 -5.45 1.46 1.88
C GLU A 84 -4.51 0.52 2.64
N ARG A 85 -4.93 -0.74 2.88
CA ARG A 85 -4.06 -1.75 3.51
C ARG A 85 -2.86 -2.09 2.63
N GLU A 86 -3.05 -2.20 1.30
CA GLU A 86 -1.97 -2.43 0.34
C GLU A 86 -0.98 -1.26 0.35
N ARG A 87 -1.47 -0.01 0.34
CA ARG A 87 -0.66 1.21 0.44
C ARG A 87 0.17 1.25 1.71
N GLU A 88 -0.45 0.94 2.84
CA GLU A 88 0.21 0.96 4.15
C GLU A 88 1.34 -0.08 4.22
N ARG A 89 1.10 -1.30 3.72
CA ARG A 89 2.14 -2.33 3.62
C ARG A 89 3.30 -1.91 2.72
N ALA A 90 2.99 -1.31 1.57
CA ALA A 90 4.01 -0.82 0.64
C ALA A 90 4.86 0.30 1.27
N ARG A 91 4.22 1.24 1.98
CA ARG A 91 4.90 2.33 2.70
C ARG A 91 5.80 1.85 3.85
N ASN A 92 5.33 0.89 4.63
CA ASN A 92 6.15 0.29 5.69
C ASN A 92 7.38 -0.41 5.10
N THR A 93 7.18 -1.22 4.05
CA THR A 93 8.28 -1.88 3.33
C THR A 93 9.28 -0.88 2.75
N LEU A 94 8.79 0.22 2.16
CA LEU A 94 9.62 1.30 1.64
C LEU A 94 10.44 1.98 2.74
N THR A 95 9.82 2.23 3.88
CA THR A 95 10.47 2.85 5.04
C THR A 95 11.58 1.96 5.57
N ASP A 96 11.34 0.64 5.67
CA ASP A 96 12.36 -0.32 6.09
C ASP A 96 13.51 -0.41 5.08
N ALA A 97 13.22 -0.46 3.78
CA ALA A 97 14.24 -0.45 2.74
C ALA A 97 15.10 0.82 2.77
N LYS A 98 14.47 2.00 2.96
CA LYS A 98 15.19 3.29 3.12
C LYS A 98 16.03 3.33 4.40
N ARG A 99 15.58 2.70 5.48
CA ARG A 99 16.35 2.59 6.73
C ARG A 99 17.56 1.69 6.56
N GLU A 100 17.39 0.57 5.87
CA GLU A 100 18.48 -0.37 5.58
C GLU A 100 19.54 0.24 4.67
N LEU A 101 19.12 0.93 3.60
CA LEU A 101 20.05 1.66 2.72
C LEU A 101 20.85 2.73 3.48
N ARG A 102 20.23 3.42 4.45
CA ARG A 102 20.93 4.37 5.31
C ARG A 102 21.97 3.69 6.21
N ARG A 103 21.66 2.53 6.78
CA ARG A 103 22.62 1.74 7.60
C ARG A 103 23.84 1.29 6.79
N TRP A 104 23.63 0.83 5.56
CA TRP A 104 24.74 0.51 4.64
C TRP A 104 25.63 1.71 4.37
N ARG A 105 25.08 2.92 4.29
CA ARG A 105 25.84 4.14 4.07
C ARG A 105 26.67 4.57 5.28
N THR A 106 26.19 4.30 6.50
CA THR A 106 26.90 4.64 7.75
C THR A 106 27.95 3.61 8.17
N LEU A 107 27.85 2.36 7.70
CA LEU A 107 28.82 1.28 7.98
C LEU A 107 29.96 1.20 6.95
N ALA A 108 29.88 2.00 5.88
CA ALA A 108 30.88 2.03 4.79
C ALA A 108 31.95 3.13 4.98
N HIS A 109 32.09 3.68 6.19
CA HIS A 109 33.13 4.61 6.64
C HIS A 109 33.78 4.03 7.89
#